data_AF-A0A259IM38-F1
#
_entry.id   AF-A0A259IM38-F1
#
_cell.length_a   1.000
_cell.length_b   1.000
_cell.length_c   1.000
_cell.angle_alpha   90.00
_cell.angle_beta   90.00
_cell.angle_gamma   90.00
#
_symmetry.space_group_name_H-M   'P 1'
#
loop_
_entity.id
_entity.type
_entity.pdbx_description
1 polymer ?
#
loop_
_entity_poly.entity_id
_entity_poly.type
_entity_poly.pdbx_seq_one_letter_code
_entity_poly.pdbx_strand_id
1 'polypeptide(L)' 'MSTARANQPFMDAALASLRAARASLIQAEPNKGGHRDRAIELVDGAINQVEEGIAFAAGR' A
#
# COMPACT_ATOMS: atom_id res chain seq x y z
N MET A 1 25.89 -9.57 -4.52
CA MET A 1 24.52 -9.05 -4.78
C MET A 1 24.35 -7.78 -3.95
N SER A 2 24.19 -6.61 -4.57
CA SER A 2 24.12 -5.32 -3.85
C SER A 2 22.93 -5.28 -2.89
N THR A 3 23.21 -5.12 -1.61
CA THR A 3 22.26 -4.98 -0.48
C THR A 3 21.28 -3.82 -0.67
N ALA A 4 21.63 -2.82 -1.48
CA ALA A 4 20.76 -1.70 -1.85
C ALA A 4 19.52 -2.10 -2.67
N ARG A 5 19.50 -3.27 -3.33
CA ARG A 5 18.28 -3.79 -3.99
C ARG A 5 17.32 -4.45 -3.00
N ALA A 6 17.86 -5.08 -1.96
CA ALA A 6 17.06 -5.78 -0.95
C ALA A 6 16.39 -4.84 0.04
N ASN A 7 17.02 -3.70 0.37
CA ASN A 7 16.42 -2.68 1.23
C ASN A 7 15.69 -1.63 0.39
N GLN A 8 14.36 -1.57 0.50
CA GLN A 8 13.51 -0.58 -0.18
C GLN A 8 12.81 0.34 0.82
N PRO A 9 13.55 1.15 1.60
CA PRO A 9 13.00 1.87 2.76
C PRO A 9 11.84 2.81 2.41
N PHE A 10 11.84 3.40 1.21
CA PHE A 10 10.73 4.22 0.74
C PHE A 10 9.50 3.40 0.35
N MET A 11 9.69 2.20 -0.23
CA MET A 11 8.58 1.30 -0.54
C MET A 11 7.98 0.74 0.75
N ASP A 12 8.82 0.38 1.73
CA ASP A 12 8.36 -0.07 3.05
C ASP A 12 7.57 1.03 3.78
N ALA A 13 8.06 2.28 3.74
CA ALA A 13 7.36 3.42 4.32
C ALA A 13 6.04 3.73 3.59
N ALA A 14 6.01 3.62 2.26
CA ALA A 14 4.80 3.75 1.48
C ALA A 14 3.77 2.66 1.83
N LEU A 15 4.20 1.40 1.94
CA LEU A 15 3.36 0.27 2.32
C LEU A 15 2.75 0.48 3.71
N ALA A 16 3.54 0.93 4.69
CA ALA A 16 3.06 1.24 6.03
C ALA A 16 1.99 2.36 6.00
N SER A 17 2.24 3.41 5.22
CA SER A 17 1.33 4.55 5.08
C SER A 17 0.01 4.15 4.42
N LEU A 18 0.07 3.32 3.37
CA LEU A 18 -1.11 2.81 2.68
C LEU A 18 -1.96 1.90 3.58
N ARG A 19 -1.31 1.01 4.37
CA ARG A 19 -2.02 0.17 5.34
C ARG A 19 -2.70 0.99 6.44
N ALA A 20 -2.06 2.06 6.91
CA ALA A 20 -2.66 2.99 7.86
C ALA A 20 -3.85 3.75 7.25
N ALA A 21 -3.72 4.23 6.01
CA ALA A 21 -4.81 4.88 5.28
C ALA A 21 -6.00 3.95 5.11
N ARG A 22 -5.75 2.69 4.71
CA ARG A 22 -6.78 1.65 4.60
C ARG A 22 -7.52 1.42 5.92
N ALA A 23 -6.79 1.31 7.02
CA ALA A 23 -7.40 1.13 8.34
C ALA A 23 -8.32 2.32 8.70
N SER A 24 -7.89 3.55 8.44
CA SER A 24 -8.72 4.75 8.64
C SER A 24 -9.98 4.75 7.77
N LEU A 25 -9.88 4.32 6.51
CA LEU A 25 -11.03 4.23 5.59
C LEU A 25 -12.05 3.18 6.04
N ILE A 26 -11.60 2.04 6.56
CA ILE A 26 -12.50 1.00 7.08
C ILE A 26 -13.35 1.55 8.23
N GLN A 27 -12.75 2.35 9.11
CA GLN A 27 -13.45 2.95 10.25
C GLN A 27 -14.34 4.14 9.89
N ALA A 28 -14.21 4.69 8.67
CA ALA A 28 -14.92 5.90 8.29
C ALA A 28 -16.38 5.62 7.90
N GLU A 29 -17.34 5.85 8.80
CA GLU A 29 -18.79 5.78 8.48
C GLU A 29 -19.43 7.18 8.37
N PRO A 30 -20.48 7.38 7.55
CA PRO A 30 -21.02 6.48 6.51
C PRO A 30 -20.17 6.43 5.23
N ASN A 31 -20.51 5.62 4.22
CA ASN A 31 -19.78 5.43 2.93
C ASN A 31 -19.57 6.72 2.07
N LYS A 32 -20.00 7.90 2.56
CA LYS A 32 -19.85 9.24 1.93
C LYS A 32 -20.19 9.22 0.43
N GLY A 33 -21.35 8.68 0.06
CA GLY A 33 -21.77 8.58 -1.35
C GLY A 33 -21.03 7.54 -2.19
N GLY A 34 -20.37 6.56 -1.56
CA GLY A 34 -19.56 5.52 -2.24
C GLY A 34 -18.07 5.84 -2.32
N HIS A 35 -17.65 7.04 -1.91
CA HIS A 35 -16.25 7.45 -1.96
C HIS A 35 -15.35 6.65 -1.03
N ARG A 36 -15.87 6.19 0.12
CA ARG A 36 -15.07 5.39 1.06
C ARG A 36 -14.69 4.05 0.44
N ASP A 37 -15.65 3.33 -0.13
CA ASP A 37 -15.39 2.05 -0.78
C ASP A 37 -14.45 2.23 -1.98
N ARG A 38 -14.68 3.25 -2.80
CA ARG A 38 -13.79 3.56 -3.93
C ARG A 38 -12.36 3.88 -3.48
N ALA A 39 -12.20 4.58 -2.36
CA ALA A 39 -10.88 4.87 -1.80
C ALA A 39 -10.19 3.59 -1.28
N ILE A 40 -10.93 2.67 -0.66
CA ILE A 40 -10.39 1.37 -0.21
C ILE A 40 -9.88 0.58 -1.41
N GLU A 41 -10.64 0.47 -2.49
CA GLU A 41 -10.21 -0.22 -3.71
C GLU A 41 -8.90 0.34 -4.29
N LEU A 42 -8.79 1.66 -4.35
CA LEU A 42 -7.59 2.34 -4.85
C LEU A 42 -6.38 2.10 -3.95
N VAL A 43 -6.58 2.15 -2.64
CA VAL A 43 -5.52 1.88 -1.65
C VAL A 43 -5.09 0.41 -1.71
N ASP A 44 -6.01 -0.53 -1.87
CA ASP A 44 -5.70 -1.96 -2.02
C ASP A 44 -4.89 -2.20 -3.30
N GLY A 45 -5.25 -1.56 -4.41
CA GLY A 45 -4.46 -1.60 -5.64
C GLY A 45 -3.05 -1.04 -5.46
N ALA A 46 -2.90 0.07 -4.74
CA ALA A 46 -1.60 0.66 -4.46
C ALA A 46 -0.73 -0.23 -3.55
N ILE A 47 -1.33 -0.86 -2.53
CA ILE A 47 -0.64 -1.83 -1.66
C ILE A 47 -0.05 -2.96 -2.51
N ASN A 48 -0.86 -3.54 -3.39
CA ASN A 48 -0.41 -4.63 -4.25
C ASN A 48 0.77 -4.22 -5.13
N GLN A 49 0.71 -3.04 -5.77
CA GLN A 49 1.82 -2.56 -6.61
C GLN A 49 3.11 -2.30 -5.82
N VAL A 50 3.00 -1.82 -4.57
CA VAL A 50 4.17 -1.62 -3.70
C VAL A 50 4.77 -2.97 -3.29
N GLU A 51 3.94 -3.95 -2.94
CA GLU A 51 4.40 -5.30 -2.60
C GLU A 51 5.08 -5.99 -3.78
N GLU A 52 4.53 -5.89 -4.99
CA GLU A 52 5.16 -6.39 -6.23
C GLU A 52 6.50 -5.70 -6.51
N GLY A 53 6.60 -4.39 -6.32
CA GLY A 53 7.86 -3.66 -6.48
C GLY A 53 8.94 -4.10 -5.50
N ILE A 54 8.56 -4.37 -4.24
CA ILE A 54 9.46 -4.95 -3.23
C ILE A 54 9.89 -6.37 -3.62
N ALA A 55 8.95 -7.20 -4.09
CA ALA A 55 9.24 -8.57 -4.54
C ALA A 55 10.22 -8.60 -5.73
N PHE A 56 9.97 -7.76 -6.74
CA PHE A 56 10.84 -7.61 -7.90
C PHE A 56 12.26 -7.20 -7.48
N ALA A 57 12.39 -6.24 -6.56
CA ALA A 57 13.70 -5.80 -6.06
C ALA A 57 14.43 -6.89 -5.25
N ALA A 58 13.68 -7.78 -4.59
CA ALA A 58 14.20 -8.94 -3.88
C ALA A 58 14.58 -10.12 -4.82
N GLY A 59 14.25 -10.03 -6.12
CA GLY A 59 14.50 -11.10 -7.10
C GLY A 59 13.55 -12.28 -6.95
N ARG A 60 12.32 -12.04 -6.46
CA ARG A 60 11.23 -13.01 -6.43
C ARG A 60 10.21 -12.74 -7.52
#